data_AF-A0A377ZUX8-F1
#
_entry.id   AF-A0A377ZUX8-F1
#
_cell.length_a   1.000
_cell.length_b   1.000
_cell.length_c   1.000
_cell.angle_alpha   90.00
_cell.angle_beta   90.00
_cell.angle_gamma   90.00
#
_symmetry.space_group_name_H-M   'P 1'
#
loop_
_entity.id
_entity.type
_entity.pdbx_description
1 polymer ?
#
loop_
_entity_poly.entity_id
_entity_poly.type
_entity_poly.pdbx_seq_one_letter_code
_entity_poly.pdbx_strand_id
1 'polypeptide(L)' 'MSLLRALLARPEALLLDEPFSRLDASLRAGFRRWVFEELARQAIPAILVTHDREDCPPTGRCLAMERWQ' A
#
# COMPACT_ATOMS: atom_id res chain seq x y z
N MET A 1 -7.35 -2.75 13.05
CA MET A 1 -6.60 -1.57 13.55
C MET A 1 -5.19 -1.62 12.99
N SER A 2 -4.97 -1.19 11.73
CA SER A 2 -3.78 -1.65 11.00
C SER A 2 -3.11 -0.69 10.02
N LEU A 3 -3.83 0.15 9.27
CA LEU A 3 -3.17 1.07 8.31
C LEU A 3 -3.47 2.54 8.58
N LEU A 4 -4.75 2.85 8.83
CA LEU A 4 -5.19 4.21 9.09
C LEU A 4 -4.45 4.86 10.28
N ARG A 5 -4.27 4.10 11.37
CA ARG A 5 -3.49 4.58 12.53
C ARG A 5 -2.03 4.85 12.19
N ALA A 6 -1.42 4.03 11.34
CA ALA A 6 -0.04 4.24 10.92
C ALA A 6 0.08 5.51 10.08
N LEU A 7 -0.83 5.74 9.12
CA LEU A 7 -0.86 6.97 8.31
C LEU A 7 -1.11 8.22 9.16
N LEU A 8 -2.02 8.16 10.14
CA LEU A 8 -2.30 9.28 11.04
C LEU A 8 -1.12 9.66 11.93
N ALA A 9 -0.20 8.73 12.20
CA ALA A 9 1.00 8.99 12.97
C ALA A 9 2.06 9.80 12.18
N ARG A 10 1.85 10.03 10.87
CA ARG A 10 2.79 10.72 9.96
C ARG A 10 4.22 10.16 10.05
N PRO A 11 4.41 8.85 9.78
CA PRO A 11 5.70 8.21 9.88
C PRO A 11 6.65 8.71 8.79
N GLU A 12 7.95 8.59 9.02
CA GLU A 12 8.97 8.91 8.02
C GLU A 12 9.02 7.90 6.87
N ALA A 13 8.55 6.66 7.10
CA ALA A 13 8.44 5.60 6.09
C ALA A 13 7.43 4.53 6.51
N LEU A 14 6.94 3.75 5.53
CA LEU A 14 6.03 2.63 5.77
C LEU A 14 6.50 1.34 5.09
N LEU A 15 6.36 0.22 5.80
CA LEU A 15 6.43 -1.13 5.25
C LEU A 15 5.06 -1.77 5.40
N LEU A 16 4.45 -2.14 4.28
CA LEU A 16 3.10 -2.66 4.21
C LEU A 16 3.13 -4.09 3.68
N ASP A 17 2.69 -5.04 4.50
CA ASP A 17 2.56 -6.44 4.13
C ASP A 17 1.07 -6.78 3.96
N GLU A 18 0.66 -7.08 2.73
CA GLU A 18 -0.72 -7.43 2.36
C GLU A 18 -1.78 -6.45 2.92
N PRO A 19 -1.61 -5.12 2.77
CA PRO A 19 -2.39 -4.13 3.51
C PRO A 19 -3.89 -4.11 3.20
N PHE A 20 -4.28 -4.66 2.04
CA PHE A 20 -5.65 -4.64 1.53
C PHE A 20 -6.32 -6.02 1.52
N SER A 21 -5.60 -7.08 1.89
CA SER A 21 -6.05 -8.48 1.83
C SER A 21 -7.35 -8.74 2.61
N ARG A 22 -7.58 -8.01 3.70
CA ARG A 22 -8.73 -8.15 4.60
C ARG A 22 -9.94 -7.26 4.25
N LEU A 23 -9.88 -6.50 3.14
CA LEU A 23 -10.99 -5.70 2.67
C LEU A 23 -11.84 -6.49 1.66
N ASP A 24 -13.15 -6.32 1.73
CA ASP A 24 -14.05 -6.77 0.67
C ASP A 24 -13.73 -6.05 -0.66
N ALA A 25 -14.06 -6.69 -1.77
CA ALA A 25 -13.70 -6.21 -3.10
C ALA A 25 -14.27 -4.80 -3.40
N SER A 26 -15.47 -4.49 -2.90
CA SER A 26 -16.11 -3.19 -3.14
C SER A 26 -15.39 -2.03 -2.44
N LEU A 27 -14.91 -2.23 -1.22
CA LEU A 27 -14.17 -1.22 -0.46
C LEU A 27 -12.68 -1.16 -0.85
N ARG A 28 -12.11 -2.28 -1.30
CA ARG A 28 -10.68 -2.42 -1.61
C ARG A 28 -10.19 -1.38 -2.61
N ALA A 29 -10.83 -1.24 -3.76
CA ALA A 29 -10.35 -0.36 -4.84
C ALA A 29 -10.37 1.13 -4.43
N GLY A 30 -11.43 1.56 -3.74
CA GLY A 30 -11.55 2.93 -3.23
C GLY A 30 -10.53 3.24 -2.14
N PHE A 31 -10.40 2.33 -1.18
CA PHE A 31 -9.46 2.48 -0.07
C PHE A 31 -8.00 2.45 -0.53
N ARG A 32 -7.65 1.55 -1.46
CA ARG A 32 -6.33 1.48 -2.09
C ARG A 32 -5.93 2.80 -2.74
N ARG A 33 -6.82 3.36 -3.56
CA ARG A 33 -6.59 4.67 -4.20
C ARG A 33 -6.34 5.75 -3.17
N TRP A 34 -7.20 5.83 -2.15
CA TRP A 34 -7.06 6.80 -1.07
C TRP A 34 -5.70 6.67 -0.35
N VAL A 35 -5.23 5.45 -0.07
CA VAL A 35 -3.93 5.22 0.56
C VAL A 35 -2.79 5.74 -0.30
N PHE A 36 -2.78 5.46 -1.61
CA PHE A 36 -1.71 5.95 -2.49
C PHE A 36 -1.72 7.47 -2.64
N GLU A 37 -2.90 8.09 -2.74
CA GLU A 37 -3.04 9.55 -2.73
C GLU A 37 -2.50 10.15 -1.44
N GLU A 38 -2.78 9.53 -0.30
CA GLU A 38 -2.35 10.00 1.00
C GLU A 38 -0.83 9.88 1.21
N LEU A 39 -0.24 8.76 0.79
CA LEU A 39 1.22 8.57 0.80
C LEU A 39 1.93 9.62 -0.06
N ALA A 40 1.40 9.88 -1.26
CA ALA A 40 1.93 10.91 -2.16
C ALA A 40 1.78 12.31 -1.57
N ARG A 41 0.61 12.64 -1.01
CA ARG A 41 0.30 13.94 -0.40
C ARG A 41 1.21 14.24 0.80
N GLN A 42 1.50 13.23 1.62
CA GLN A 42 2.38 13.36 2.79
C GLN A 42 3.87 13.15 2.46
N ALA A 43 4.21 12.81 1.21
CA ALA A 43 5.55 12.42 0.79
C ALA A 43 6.16 11.28 1.65
N ILE A 44 5.33 10.33 2.09
CA ILE A 44 5.77 9.18 2.87
C ILE A 44 6.26 8.09 1.92
N PRO A 45 7.56 7.74 1.92
CA PRO A 45 8.05 6.60 1.19
C PRO A 45 7.45 5.31 1.75
N ALA A 46 6.99 4.42 0.88
CA ALA A 46 6.40 3.15 1.27
C ALA A 46 6.94 1.99 0.43
N ILE A 47 7.16 0.86 1.09
CA ILE A 47 7.34 -0.45 0.44
C ILE A 47 6.08 -1.27 0.71
N LEU A 48 5.49 -1.80 -0.36
CA LEU A 48 4.30 -2.63 -0.30
C LEU A 48 4.63 -4.01 -0.85
N VAL A 49 4.32 -5.04 -0.07
CA VAL A 49 4.38 -6.45 -0.46
C VAL A 49 2.97 -6.96 -0.63
N THR A 50 2.69 -7.58 -1.77
CA THR A 50 1.36 -8.07 -2.14
C THR A 50 1.48 -9.18 -3.19
N HIS A 51 0.55 -10.12 -3.16
CA HIS A 51 0.30 -11.06 -4.25
C HIS A 51 -0.75 -10.56 -5.26
N ASP A 52 -1.44 -9.46 -4.96
CA ASP A 52 -2.48 -8.88 -5.81
C ASP A 52 -1.87 -7.87 -6.79
N ARG A 53 -1.97 -8.16 -8.10
CA ARG A 53 -1.44 -7.27 -9.15
C ARG A 53 -2.13 -5.91 -9.18
N GLU A 54 -3.37 -5.83 -8.72
CA GLU A 54 -4.09 -4.58 -8.68
C GLU A 54 -3.57 -3.62 -7.60
N ASP A 55 -2.78 -4.11 -6.65
CA ASP A 55 -2.17 -3.32 -5.59
C ASP A 55 -0.89 -2.59 -6.04
N CYS A 56 -0.51 -2.70 -7.32
CA CYS A 56 0.57 -1.89 -7.87
C CYS A 56 0.15 -0.41 -7.92
N PRO A 57 0.92 0.51 -7.31
CA PRO A 57 0.57 1.93 -7.31
C PRO A 57 0.61 2.51 -8.74
N PRO A 58 -0.24 3.50 -9.04
CA PRO A 58 -0.23 4.18 -10.35
C PRO A 58 1.10 4.91 -10.60
N THR A 59 1.79 5.32 -9.54
CA THR A 59 3.10 5.96 -9.56
C THR A 59 4.04 5.20 -8.64
N GLY A 60 4.98 4.45 -9.21
CA GLY A 60 5.93 3.65 -8.44
C GLY A 60 6.65 2.61 -9.29
N ARG A 61 7.57 1.88 -8.65
CA ARG A 61 8.27 0.75 -9.26
C ARG A 61 7.74 -0.54 -8.65
N CYS A 62 7.18 -1.42 -9.47
CA CYS A 62 6.77 -2.76 -9.06
C CYS A 62 7.87 -3.76 -9.46
N LEU A 63 8.38 -4.51 -8.49
CA LEU A 63 9.41 -5.53 -8.69
C LEU A 63 8.75 -6.91 -8.58
N ALA A 64 8.85 -7.71 -9.63
CA ALA A 64 8.35 -9.09 -9.61
C ALA A 64 9.35 -9.99 -8.87
N MET A 65 8.91 -10.59 -7.76
CA MET A 65 9.70 -11.50 -6.95
C MET A 65 9.45 -12.95 -7.39
N GLU A 66 9.98 -13.34 -8.54
CA GLU A 66 9.70 -14.67 -9.13
C GLU A 66 10.60 -15.78 -8.57
N ARG A 67 11.81 -15.44 -8.10
CA ARG A 67 12.77 -16.35 -7.45
C ARG A 67 13.67 -15.56 -6.52
N TRP A 68 13.40 -15.59 -5.21
CA TRP A 68 14.39 -15.18 -4.22
C TRP A 68 15.26 -16.41 -3.92
N GLN A 69 16.49 -16.40 -4.45
CA GLN A 69 17.58 -17.29 -4.01
C GLN A 69 18.57 -16.46 -3.22
#